data_AF-A0A4P5RQ10-F1
#
_entry.id   AF-A0A4P5RQ10-F1
#
_cell.length_a   1.000
_cell.length_b   1.000
_cell.length_c   1.000
_cell.angle_alpha   90.00
_cell.angle_beta   90.00
_cell.angle_gamma   90.00
#
_symmetry.space_group_name_H-M   'P 1'
#
loop_
_entity.id
_entity.type
_entity.pdbx_description
1 polymer ?
#
loop_
_entity_poly.entity_id
_entity_poly.type
_entity_poly.pdbx_seq_one_letter_code
_entity_poly.pdbx_strand_id
1 'polypeptide(L)'
;MGSGDKFSDAQTGLTYSIYKPANTLGLKLSDFQLIPCTPGNEEWLYAKYGRGKKYVEIMETIAGVKCSDPGLSKVMKPVMINGVGAKVYVYCDPAYSKLYRLCNINNFGKHGGYLMFTTKSTKLLKGTGIQVQGMGGITYEEALAVAKSLKVVGK
;
A
#
# COMPACT_ATOMS: atom_id res chain seq x y z
N MET A 1 10.46 11.65 22.49
CA MET A 1 10.12 12.95 21.87
C MET A 1 9.81 12.67 20.42
N GLY A 2 8.55 12.80 20.01
CA GLY A 2 8.14 12.60 18.62
C GLY A 2 8.25 13.91 17.83
N SER A 3 8.66 13.80 16.57
CA SER A 3 8.75 14.90 15.60
C SER A 3 7.40 15.57 15.29
N GLY A 4 6.29 14.99 15.78
CA GLY A 4 4.93 15.36 15.40
C GLY A 4 4.47 14.71 14.09
N ASP A 5 5.40 14.11 13.34
CA ASP A 5 5.14 13.35 12.12
C ASP A 5 5.16 11.85 12.41
N LYS A 6 3.99 11.20 12.35
CA LYS A 6 3.84 9.79 12.72
C LYS A 6 4.72 8.83 11.91
N PHE A 7 5.01 9.16 10.65
CA PHE A 7 5.87 8.35 9.79
C PHE A 7 7.35 8.45 10.22
N SER A 8 7.81 9.67 10.51
CA SER A 8 9.15 9.92 11.06
C SER A 8 9.35 9.26 12.40
N ASP A 9 8.34 9.32 13.28
CA ASP A 9 8.38 8.67 14.58
C ASP A 9 8.45 7.14 14.42
N ALA A 10 7.65 6.56 13.52
CA ALA A 10 7.71 5.13 13.22
C ALA A 10 9.07 4.68 12.67
N GLN A 11 9.74 5.51 11.84
CA GLN A 11 11.03 5.15 11.25
C GLN A 11 12.12 4.94 12.29
N THR A 12 12.01 5.59 13.46
CA THR A 12 13.01 5.45 14.54
C THR A 12 13.05 4.05 15.16
N GLY A 13 11.95 3.31 15.10
CA GLY A 13 11.82 1.98 15.69
C GLY A 13 11.94 0.82 14.70
N LEU A 14 12.03 1.10 13.39
CA LEU A 14 11.91 0.08 12.34
C LEU A 14 13.20 -0.14 11.54
N THR A 15 13.49 -1.39 11.19
CA THR A 15 14.70 -1.79 10.44
C THR A 15 14.55 -1.75 8.91
N TYR A 16 13.38 -1.40 8.41
CA TYR A 16 13.11 -1.16 6.99
C TYR A 16 12.79 0.32 6.73
N SER A 17 12.90 0.75 5.47
CA SER A 17 12.58 2.13 5.09
C SER A 17 11.08 2.38 5.09
N ILE A 18 10.63 3.40 5.79
CA ILE A 18 9.24 3.87 5.75
C ILE A 18 9.08 4.88 4.64
N TYR A 19 7.95 4.80 3.95
CA TYR A 19 7.55 5.71 2.90
C TYR A 19 6.32 6.51 3.32
N LYS A 20 6.30 7.78 2.96
CA LYS A 20 5.18 8.68 3.21
C LYS A 20 4.66 9.22 1.88
N PRO A 21 3.34 9.18 1.61
CA PRO A 21 2.79 9.72 0.38
C PRO A 21 2.86 11.26 0.39
N ALA A 22 3.34 11.85 -0.71
CA ALA A 22 3.25 13.29 -0.94
C ALA A 22 1.87 13.71 -1.52
N ASN A 23 1.13 12.76 -2.09
CA ASN A 23 -0.23 12.95 -2.60
C ASN A 23 -1.18 11.96 -1.93
N THR A 24 -2.23 12.47 -1.30
CA THR A 24 -3.28 11.66 -0.65
C THR A 24 -4.65 11.85 -1.31
N LEU A 25 -4.69 12.47 -2.49
CA LEU A 25 -5.92 12.83 -3.21
C LEU A 25 -6.82 13.80 -2.40
N GLY A 26 -6.21 14.59 -1.52
CA GLY A 26 -6.92 15.46 -0.58
C GLY A 26 -7.55 14.73 0.61
N LEU A 27 -7.36 13.41 0.73
CA LEU A 27 -7.87 12.62 1.86
C LEU A 27 -7.00 12.87 3.11
N LYS A 28 -7.66 13.10 4.24
CA LYS A 28 -7.00 13.28 5.54
C LYS A 28 -6.61 11.93 6.14
N LEU A 29 -5.47 11.87 6.80
CA LEU A 29 -5.05 10.72 7.59
C LEU A 29 -6.10 10.48 8.69
N SER A 30 -6.73 9.31 8.68
CA SER A 30 -7.77 8.93 9.62
C SER A 30 -7.29 7.90 10.63
N ASP A 31 -6.35 7.05 10.24
CA ASP A 31 -5.77 6.02 11.09
C ASP A 31 -4.29 5.83 10.74
N PHE A 32 -3.48 5.54 11.75
CA PHE A 32 -2.06 5.27 11.61
C PHE A 32 -1.60 4.42 12.78
N GLN A 33 -1.06 3.24 12.48
CA GLN A 33 -0.67 2.25 13.49
C GLN A 33 0.60 1.51 13.05
N LEU A 34 1.41 1.14 14.04
CA LEU A 34 2.34 0.03 13.92
C LEU A 34 1.66 -1.19 14.51
N ILE A 35 1.56 -2.25 13.71
CA ILE A 35 0.80 -3.45 14.06
C ILE A 35 1.79 -4.62 14.16
N PRO A 36 1.73 -5.43 15.24
CA PRO A 36 2.51 -6.65 15.34
C PRO A 36 2.29 -7.58 14.15
N CYS A 37 3.37 -8.11 13.58
CA CYS A 37 3.33 -9.12 12.54
C CYS A 37 3.39 -10.54 13.14
N THR A 38 3.40 -11.57 12.30
CA THR A 38 3.59 -12.97 12.73
C THR A 38 4.86 -13.13 13.60
N PRO A 39 4.88 -14.09 14.55
CA PRO A 39 5.99 -14.26 15.49
C PRO A 39 7.36 -14.27 14.83
N GLY A 40 8.30 -13.50 15.37
CA GLY A 40 9.67 -13.36 14.84
C GLY A 40 9.82 -12.30 13.75
N ASN A 41 8.74 -11.63 13.34
CA ASN A 41 8.79 -10.50 12.41
C ASN A 41 8.55 -9.17 13.14
N GLU A 42 9.17 -8.15 12.59
CA GLU A 42 9.01 -6.76 13.02
C GLU A 42 7.59 -6.24 12.73
N GLU A 43 7.17 -5.20 13.46
CA GLU A 43 5.89 -4.53 13.24
C GLU A 43 5.77 -3.99 11.81
N TRP A 44 4.54 -4.00 11.29
CA TRP A 44 4.22 -3.42 9.99
C TRP A 44 3.41 -2.14 10.16
N LEU A 45 3.65 -1.18 9.27
CA LEU A 45 2.97 0.10 9.29
C LEU A 45 1.66 -0.01 8.52
N TYR A 46 0.59 0.49 9.11
CA TYR A 46 -0.70 0.70 8.47
C TYR A 46 -1.08 2.18 8.55
N ALA A 47 -1.36 2.80 7.41
CA ALA A 47 -1.87 4.16 7.33
C ALA A 47 -3.12 4.21 6.45
N LYS A 48 -4.18 4.80 6.98
CA LYS A 48 -5.46 5.00 6.29
C LYS A 48 -5.74 6.48 6.06
N TYR A 49 -6.03 6.84 4.82
CA TYR A 49 -6.46 8.17 4.42
C TYR A 49 -7.91 8.12 3.95
N GLY A 50 -8.75 8.98 4.52
CA GLY A 50 -10.19 9.04 4.25
C GLY A 50 -11.03 8.26 5.27
N ARG A 51 -12.30 8.66 5.43
CA ARG A 51 -13.28 8.03 6.34
C ARG A 51 -14.48 7.52 5.54
N GLY A 52 -15.14 6.49 6.05
CA GLY A 52 -16.32 5.91 5.40
C GLY A 52 -15.95 5.04 4.20
N LYS A 53 -16.69 5.17 3.10
CA LYS A 53 -16.58 4.25 1.95
C LYS A 53 -15.38 4.54 1.04
N LYS A 54 -15.00 5.82 0.84
CA LYS A 54 -13.87 6.23 -0.01
C LYS A 54 -12.61 6.41 0.82
N TYR A 55 -11.60 5.56 0.59
CA TYR A 55 -10.35 5.62 1.33
C TYR A 55 -9.18 5.01 0.56
N VAL A 56 -7.97 5.39 0.98
CA VAL A 56 -6.71 4.79 0.55
C VAL A 56 -5.99 4.24 1.77
N GLU A 57 -5.49 3.01 1.68
CA GLU A 57 -4.68 2.36 2.70
C GLU A 57 -3.28 2.13 2.16
N ILE A 58 -2.29 2.38 3.01
CA ILE A 58 -0.87 2.15 2.73
C ILE A 58 -0.36 1.24 3.82
N MET A 59 0.21 0.11 3.39
CA MET A 59 0.74 -0.92 4.27
C MET A 59 2.19 -1.14 3.92
N GLU A 60 3.05 -1.12 4.93
CA GLU A 60 4.49 -1.26 4.75
C GLU A 60 5.05 -2.29 5.72
N THR A 61 5.86 -3.18 5.19
CA THR A 61 6.55 -4.21 5.98
C THR A 61 7.92 -4.46 5.39
N ILE A 62 8.79 -5.09 6.15
CA ILE A 62 10.07 -5.60 5.66
C ILE A 62 9.88 -6.48 4.41
N ALA A 63 10.73 -6.28 3.40
CA ALA A 63 10.64 -7.00 2.14
C ALA A 63 10.64 -8.54 2.35
N GLY A 64 9.72 -9.22 1.66
CA GLY A 64 9.59 -10.68 1.71
C GLY A 64 8.70 -11.20 2.84
N VAL A 65 8.34 -10.36 3.82
CA VAL A 65 7.41 -10.73 4.89
C VAL A 65 5.98 -10.35 4.49
N LYS A 66 5.03 -11.21 4.86
CA LYS A 66 3.59 -10.97 4.65
C LYS A 66 2.92 -10.89 6.02
N CYS A 67 2.43 -9.70 6.37
CA CYS A 67 1.74 -9.44 7.63
C CYS A 67 0.22 -9.33 7.48
N SER A 68 -0.29 -9.10 6.25
CA SER A 68 -1.72 -9.11 5.94
C SER A 68 -1.98 -9.82 4.62
N ASP A 69 -3.17 -10.40 4.49
CA ASP A 69 -3.70 -10.90 3.23
C ASP A 69 -4.77 -9.92 2.73
N PRO A 70 -4.58 -9.24 1.59
CA PRO A 70 -5.55 -8.31 1.03
C PRO A 70 -6.82 -8.97 0.52
N GLY A 71 -6.89 -10.30 0.43
CA GLY A 71 -8.06 -11.06 -0.01
C GLY A 71 -8.07 -11.41 -1.50
N LEU A 72 -9.12 -12.14 -1.91
CA LEU A 72 -9.28 -12.68 -3.25
C LEU A 72 -9.32 -11.58 -4.32
N SER A 73 -8.43 -11.68 -5.29
CA SER A 73 -8.25 -10.65 -6.32
C SER A 73 -7.71 -11.23 -7.62
N LYS A 74 -7.95 -10.51 -8.72
CA LYS A 74 -7.44 -10.85 -10.05
C LYS A 74 -6.19 -10.01 -10.35
N VAL A 75 -5.13 -10.68 -10.78
CA VAL A 75 -3.88 -10.03 -11.19
C VAL A 75 -4.07 -9.33 -12.54
N MET A 76 -3.68 -8.07 -12.61
CA MET A 76 -3.68 -7.25 -13.82
C MET A 76 -2.27 -7.17 -14.41
N LYS A 77 -2.14 -6.53 -15.58
CA LYS A 77 -0.83 -6.24 -16.17
C LYS A 77 0.03 -5.43 -15.17
N PRO A 78 1.29 -5.84 -14.93
CA PRO A 78 2.17 -5.11 -14.02
C PRO A 78 2.51 -3.72 -14.56
N VAL A 79 2.91 -2.82 -13.65
CA VAL A 79 3.30 -1.43 -13.95
C VAL A 79 4.61 -1.08 -13.26
N MET A 80 5.24 0.02 -13.67
CA MET A 80 6.40 0.59 -12.98
C MET A 80 5.98 1.72 -12.04
N ILE A 81 6.45 1.66 -10.80
CA ILE A 81 6.31 2.71 -9.78
C ILE A 81 7.72 3.15 -9.41
N ASN A 82 8.09 4.38 -9.78
CA ASN A 82 9.41 4.95 -9.48
C ASN A 82 10.60 4.03 -9.87
N GLY A 83 10.50 3.36 -11.02
CA GLY A 83 11.54 2.44 -11.50
C GLY A 83 11.50 1.04 -10.89
N VAL A 84 10.51 0.73 -10.06
CA VAL A 84 10.29 -0.60 -9.45
C VAL A 84 9.08 -1.26 -10.08
N GLY A 85 9.20 -2.56 -10.41
CA GLY A 85 8.09 -3.36 -10.90
C GLY A 85 7.03 -3.57 -9.82
N ALA A 86 5.78 -3.26 -10.15
CA ALA A 86 4.63 -3.36 -9.26
C ALA A 86 3.59 -4.33 -9.85
N LYS A 87 3.08 -5.21 -8.98
CA LYS A 87 1.91 -6.05 -9.28
C LYS A 87 0.65 -5.24 -8.99
N VAL A 88 -0.34 -5.37 -9.85
CA VAL A 88 -1.62 -4.67 -9.74
C VAL A 88 -2.72 -5.70 -9.60
N TYR A 89 -3.63 -5.47 -8.66
CA TYR A 89 -4.69 -6.38 -8.30
C TYR A 89 -6.02 -5.64 -8.26
N VAL A 90 -7.08 -6.29 -8.73
CA VAL A 90 -8.47 -5.78 -8.64
C VAL A 90 -9.30 -6.80 -7.86
N TYR A 91 -10.14 -6.32 -6.94
CA TYR A 91 -11.01 -7.18 -6.12
C TYR A 91 -12.15 -7.77 -6.92
N CYS A 92 -11.86 -8.85 -7.63
CA CYS A 92 -12.81 -9.65 -8.38
C CYS A 92 -12.73 -11.08 -7.86
N ASP A 93 -13.81 -11.54 -7.22
CA ASP A 93 -13.88 -12.85 -6.60
C ASP A 93 -14.01 -13.96 -7.68
N PRO A 94 -13.08 -14.94 -7.71
CA PRO A 94 -13.11 -16.04 -8.66
C PRO A 94 -14.34 -16.96 -8.54
N ALA A 95 -15.06 -16.93 -7.41
CA ALA A 95 -16.32 -17.67 -7.24
C ALA A 95 -17.39 -17.22 -8.25
N TYR A 96 -17.32 -15.98 -8.73
CA TYR A 96 -18.26 -15.43 -9.72
C TYR A 96 -17.63 -15.42 -11.13
N SER A 97 -17.56 -16.60 -11.75
CA SER A 97 -16.83 -16.85 -13.01
C SER A 97 -17.07 -15.83 -14.14
N LYS A 98 -18.31 -15.38 -14.36
CA LYS A 98 -18.65 -14.38 -15.39
C LYS A 98 -18.06 -13.00 -15.07
N LEU A 99 -18.18 -12.56 -13.80
CA LEU A 99 -17.61 -11.28 -13.35
C LEU A 99 -16.08 -11.33 -13.35
N TYR A 100 -15.51 -12.46 -12.91
CA TYR A 100 -14.07 -12.67 -12.91
C TYR A 100 -13.47 -12.63 -14.32
N ARG A 101 -14.12 -13.24 -15.32
CA ARG A 101 -13.66 -13.21 -16.71
C ARG A 101 -13.64 -11.79 -17.29
N LEU A 102 -14.69 -11.00 -17.04
CA LEU A 102 -14.81 -9.63 -17.54
C LEU A 102 -13.99 -8.60 -16.74
N CYS A 103 -13.53 -8.97 -15.54
CA CYS A 103 -12.76 -8.10 -14.68
C CYS A 103 -11.46 -7.64 -15.33
N ASN A 104 -11.28 -6.33 -15.39
CA ASN A 104 -10.13 -5.62 -15.95
C ASN A 104 -9.79 -4.40 -15.07
N ILE A 105 -8.78 -3.63 -15.45
CA ILE A 105 -8.28 -2.52 -14.63
C ILE A 105 -9.32 -1.42 -14.38
N ASN A 106 -10.26 -1.20 -15.31
CA ASN A 106 -11.32 -0.20 -15.14
C ASN A 106 -12.31 -0.59 -14.03
N ASN A 107 -12.33 -1.86 -13.63
CA ASN A 107 -13.11 -2.32 -12.48
C ASN A 107 -12.51 -1.91 -11.13
N PHE A 108 -11.26 -1.42 -11.08
CA PHE A 108 -10.62 -0.95 -9.86
C PHE A 108 -11.46 0.12 -9.16
N GLY A 109 -11.98 1.12 -9.88
CA GLY A 109 -12.85 2.14 -9.27
C GLY A 109 -14.15 1.59 -8.68
N LYS A 110 -14.67 0.48 -9.22
CA LYS A 110 -15.94 -0.13 -8.82
C LYS A 110 -15.80 -1.07 -7.64
N HIS A 111 -14.76 -1.90 -7.64
CA HIS A 111 -14.57 -2.96 -6.64
C HIS A 111 -13.44 -2.68 -5.66
N GLY A 112 -12.63 -1.67 -5.94
CA GLY A 112 -11.34 -1.47 -5.30
C GLY A 112 -10.26 -2.38 -5.85
N GLY A 113 -9.08 -2.20 -5.31
CA GLY A 113 -7.91 -2.98 -5.67
C GLY A 113 -6.68 -2.46 -4.94
N TYR A 114 -5.54 -3.02 -5.28
CA TYR A 114 -4.29 -2.65 -4.65
C TYR A 114 -3.10 -2.84 -5.58
N LEU A 115 -2.05 -2.06 -5.34
CA LEU A 115 -0.74 -2.19 -5.97
C LEU A 115 0.24 -2.72 -4.93
N MET A 116 1.05 -3.69 -5.29
CA MET A 116 2.15 -4.19 -4.44
C MET A 116 3.48 -4.06 -5.15
N PHE A 117 4.49 -3.55 -4.45
CA PHE A 117 5.84 -3.46 -4.96
C PHE A 117 6.85 -3.52 -3.81
N THR A 118 8.11 -3.78 -4.14
CA THR A 118 9.16 -3.93 -3.13
C THR A 118 10.31 -3.00 -3.47
N THR A 119 10.64 -2.12 -2.53
CA THR A 119 11.74 -1.17 -2.67
C THR A 119 13.07 -1.84 -2.34
N LYS A 120 14.16 -1.28 -2.88
CA LYS A 120 15.52 -1.77 -2.60
C LYS A 120 15.93 -1.41 -1.17
N SER A 121 16.76 -2.25 -0.56
CA SER A 121 17.45 -1.89 0.67
C SER A 121 18.38 -0.69 0.47
N THR A 122 18.67 0.00 1.56
CA THR A 122 19.73 1.01 1.65
C THR A 122 20.91 0.45 2.44
N LYS A 123 21.95 1.26 2.68
CA LYS A 123 23.10 0.84 3.50
C LYS A 123 22.71 0.52 4.95
N LEU A 124 21.66 1.15 5.47
CA LEU A 124 21.28 1.09 6.88
C LEU A 124 19.94 0.38 7.12
N LEU A 125 19.05 0.37 6.12
CA LEU A 125 17.69 -0.13 6.25
C LEU A 125 17.41 -1.20 5.19
N LYS A 126 16.64 -2.20 5.57
CA LYS A 126 16.17 -3.26 4.67
C LYS A 126 15.17 -2.69 3.65
N GLY A 127 14.99 -3.43 2.56
CA GLY A 127 13.97 -3.10 1.56
C GLY A 127 12.56 -3.24 2.15
N THR A 128 11.60 -2.57 1.54
CA THR A 128 10.22 -2.48 2.06
C THR A 128 9.24 -3.04 1.06
N GLY A 129 8.42 -4.00 1.48
CA GLY A 129 7.20 -4.38 0.78
C GLY A 129 6.12 -3.34 1.06
N ILE A 130 5.59 -2.74 -0.01
CA ILE A 130 4.58 -1.70 0.07
C ILE A 130 3.33 -2.17 -0.65
N GLN A 131 2.18 -2.01 -0.01
CA GLN A 131 0.87 -2.14 -0.62
C GLN A 131 0.13 -0.80 -0.55
N VAL A 132 -0.38 -0.33 -1.70
CA VAL A 132 -1.26 0.83 -1.80
C VAL A 132 -2.62 0.34 -2.27
N GLN A 133 -3.63 0.45 -1.43
CA GLN A 133 -4.97 -0.05 -1.66
C GLN A 133 -5.96 1.10 -1.77
N GLY A 134 -6.84 1.05 -2.77
CA GLY A 134 -7.88 2.05 -3.00
C GLY A 134 -9.27 1.43 -2.98
N MET A 135 -10.21 2.07 -2.28
CA MET A 135 -11.58 1.60 -2.09
C MET A 135 -12.61 2.73 -2.26
N GLY A 136 -13.85 2.36 -2.62
CA GLY A 136 -15.00 3.27 -2.68
C GLY A 136 -14.91 4.35 -3.75
N GLY A 137 -14.60 3.97 -4.98
CA GLY A 137 -14.52 4.89 -6.10
C GLY A 137 -13.11 5.41 -6.41
N ILE A 138 -12.09 5.03 -5.63
CA ILE A 138 -10.69 5.30 -5.98
C ILE A 138 -10.34 4.51 -7.24
N THR A 139 -9.97 5.23 -8.30
CA THR A 139 -9.56 4.66 -9.58
C THR A 139 -8.14 4.09 -9.52
N TYR A 140 -7.79 3.29 -10.52
CA TYR A 140 -6.43 2.78 -10.66
C TYR A 140 -5.41 3.92 -10.80
N GLU A 141 -5.74 4.94 -11.59
CA GLU A 141 -4.89 6.10 -11.85
C GLU A 141 -4.64 6.90 -10.57
N GLU A 142 -5.67 7.11 -9.76
CA GLU A 142 -5.57 7.75 -8.45
C GLU A 142 -4.69 6.93 -7.49
N ALA A 143 -4.91 5.62 -7.39
CA ALA A 143 -4.08 4.75 -6.54
C ALA A 143 -2.62 4.72 -7.02
N LEU A 144 -2.39 4.70 -8.33
CA LEU A 144 -1.06 4.78 -8.93
C LEU A 144 -0.39 6.14 -8.65
N ALA A 145 -1.15 7.24 -8.68
CA ALA A 145 -0.65 8.57 -8.34
C ALA A 145 -0.20 8.66 -6.88
N VAL A 146 -0.97 8.08 -5.95
CA VAL A 146 -0.57 7.96 -4.54
C VAL A 146 0.72 7.14 -4.43
N ALA A 147 0.77 5.97 -5.06
CA ALA A 147 1.93 5.08 -4.98
C ALA A 147 3.21 5.72 -5.55
N LYS A 148 3.11 6.44 -6.67
CA LYS A 148 4.24 7.19 -7.25
C LYS A 148 4.69 8.36 -6.37
N SER A 149 3.79 8.90 -5.54
CA SER A 149 4.11 10.01 -4.64
C SER A 149 4.83 9.61 -3.35
N LEU A 150 5.00 8.31 -3.09
CA LEU A 150 5.67 7.80 -1.91
C LEU A 150 7.15 8.20 -1.89
N LYS A 151 7.56 8.82 -0.78
CA LYS A 151 8.93 9.25 -0.52
C LYS A 151 9.45 8.60 0.75
N VAL A 152 10.72 8.20 0.74
CA VAL A 152 11.41 7.69 1.94
C VAL A 152 11.40 8.77 3.02
N VAL A 153 11.09 8.38 4.24
CA VAL A 153 11.13 9.23 5.43
C VAL A 153 12.57 9.39 5.92
N GLY A 154 12.96 10.59 6.33
CA GLY A 154 14.30 10.86 6.88
C GLY A 154 15.43 10.90 5.84
N LYS A 155 15.11 11.09 4.56
CA LYS A 155 16.07 11.42 3.49
C LYS A 155 15.99 12.89 3.10
#